data_AF-A0A352NRY9-F1
#
_entry.id   AF-A0A352NRY9-F1
#
_cell.length_a   1.000
_cell.length_b   1.000
_cell.length_c   1.000
_cell.angle_alpha   90.00
_cell.angle_beta   90.00
_cell.angle_gamma   90.00
#
_symmetry.space_group_name_H-M   'P 1'
#
loop_
_entity.id
_entity.type
_entity.pdbx_description
1 polymer ?
#
loop_
_entity_poly.entity_id
_entity_poly.type
_entity_poly.pdbx_seq_one_letter_code
_entity_poly.pdbx_strand_id
1 'polypeptide(L)'
;MLQEIIEDVIGGNDLGEKEAYASMNEIMHGRATDSQIGGFLIALRMKGETSKEITGFARAMRDNALTLKLDSDYVIDTCGTGGDGGKTFNISTAAAIVAAAAGVKVAKHGNRAVSSKSGSADVLEKLGFDINLNPEDARRSIDENGMAFLFAQKYHSAMKNVAGPRKELGTRTVFNLLGPLTNPAFVKGQVLGVYDKDLTHLTAEVLMNLGCERALVVHGEDGLDEISTTSRTYASELKDGNIKDYTI
;
A
#
# COMPACT_ATOMS: atom_id res chain seq x y z
N MET A 1 3.40 5.37 -26.14
CA MET A 1 3.98 5.54 -24.79
C MET A 1 4.06 4.22 -24.03
N LEU A 2 2.98 3.62 -23.52
CA LEU A 2 3.13 2.36 -22.75
C LEU A 2 3.80 1.22 -23.53
N GLN A 3 3.58 1.12 -24.84
CA GLN A 3 4.24 0.10 -25.68
C GLN A 3 5.77 0.25 -25.71
N GLU A 4 6.28 1.48 -25.82
CA GLU A 4 7.73 1.76 -25.81
C GLU A 4 8.30 1.44 -24.42
N ILE A 5 7.60 1.82 -23.36
CA ILE A 5 7.97 1.50 -21.97
C ILE A 5 8.02 -0.03 -21.74
N ILE A 6 7.10 -0.79 -22.33
CA ILE A 6 7.13 -2.26 -22.26
C ILE A 6 8.40 -2.80 -22.94
N GLU A 7 8.78 -2.27 -24.09
CA GLU A 7 10.00 -2.67 -24.79
C GLU A 7 11.25 -2.39 -23.95
N ASP A 8 11.33 -1.22 -23.32
CA ASP A 8 12.44 -0.84 -22.44
C ASP A 8 12.58 -1.80 -21.24
N VAL A 9 11.45 -2.10 -20.56
CA VAL A 9 11.44 -3.00 -19.39
C VAL A 9 11.74 -4.44 -19.79
N ILE A 10 11.27 -4.91 -20.96
CA ILE A 10 11.65 -6.22 -21.52
C ILE A 10 13.17 -6.30 -21.75
N GLY A 11 13.79 -5.20 -22.17
CA GLY A 11 15.24 -5.07 -22.30
C GLY A 11 16.01 -5.07 -20.97
N GLY A 12 15.31 -5.11 -19.83
CA GLY A 12 15.90 -5.05 -18.49
C GLY A 12 16.27 -3.63 -18.04
N ASN A 13 15.78 -2.59 -18.73
CA ASN A 13 16.07 -1.20 -18.36
C ASN A 13 15.11 -0.72 -17.26
N ASP A 14 15.68 -0.03 -16.27
CA ASP A 14 14.90 0.62 -15.22
C ASP A 14 14.23 1.90 -15.73
N LEU A 15 12.98 2.12 -15.33
CA LEU A 15 12.30 3.37 -15.61
C LEU A 15 12.67 4.44 -14.57
N GLY A 16 12.79 5.68 -15.02
CA GLY A 16 12.78 6.83 -14.14
C GLY A 16 11.41 7.02 -13.47
N GLU A 17 11.37 7.74 -12.36
CA GLU A 17 10.13 8.02 -11.62
C GLU A 17 9.05 8.68 -12.50
N LYS A 18 9.44 9.57 -13.43
CA LYS A 18 8.52 10.23 -14.36
C LYS A 18 7.90 9.28 -15.38
N GLU A 19 8.67 8.34 -15.89
CA GLU A 19 8.21 7.33 -16.85
C GLU A 19 7.28 6.34 -16.17
N ALA A 20 7.66 5.89 -14.96
CA ALA A 20 6.82 5.05 -14.12
C ALA A 20 5.50 5.75 -13.76
N TYR A 21 5.55 7.02 -13.37
CA TYR A 21 4.33 7.82 -13.14
C TYR A 21 3.46 7.88 -14.39
N ALA A 22 4.03 8.20 -15.55
CA ALA A 22 3.28 8.35 -16.79
C ALA A 22 2.63 7.03 -17.22
N SER A 23 3.35 5.91 -17.14
CA SER A 23 2.86 4.58 -17.51
C SER A 23 1.71 4.13 -16.61
N MET A 24 1.86 4.27 -15.29
CA MET A 24 0.78 3.97 -14.35
C MET A 24 -0.41 4.90 -14.57
N ASN A 25 -0.19 6.17 -14.92
CA ASN A 25 -1.27 7.10 -15.20
C ASN A 25 -2.06 6.73 -16.46
N GLU A 26 -1.42 6.18 -17.51
CA GLU A 26 -2.13 5.61 -18.66
C GLU A 26 -3.02 4.43 -18.27
N ILE A 27 -2.53 3.54 -17.40
CA ILE A 27 -3.30 2.40 -16.88
C ILE A 27 -4.48 2.90 -16.04
N MET A 28 -4.25 3.84 -15.12
CA MET A 28 -5.31 4.40 -14.25
C MET A 28 -6.40 5.13 -15.03
N HIS A 29 -6.08 5.69 -16.20
CA HIS A 29 -7.06 6.33 -17.09
C HIS A 29 -7.75 5.35 -18.06
N GLY A 30 -7.41 4.05 -18.03
CA GLY A 30 -8.00 3.05 -18.92
C GLY A 30 -7.57 3.21 -20.38
N ARG A 31 -6.38 3.77 -20.62
CA ARG A 31 -5.83 3.96 -21.98
C ARG A 31 -5.00 2.78 -22.47
N ALA A 32 -4.71 1.81 -21.60
CA ALA A 32 -3.96 0.60 -21.92
C ALA A 32 -4.90 -0.60 -22.10
N THR A 33 -4.55 -1.49 -23.03
CA THR A 33 -5.28 -2.76 -23.19
C THR A 33 -4.87 -3.78 -22.13
N ASP A 34 -5.72 -4.79 -21.91
CA ASP A 34 -5.43 -5.86 -20.95
C ASP A 34 -4.11 -6.59 -21.25
N SER A 35 -3.81 -6.83 -22.53
CA SER A 35 -2.54 -7.43 -22.96
C SER A 35 -1.34 -6.54 -22.67
N GLN A 36 -1.45 -5.23 -22.85
CA GLN A 36 -0.37 -4.28 -22.53
C GLN A 36 -0.13 -4.23 -21.02
N ILE A 37 -1.20 -4.17 -20.22
CA ILE A 37 -1.10 -4.20 -18.76
C ILE A 37 -0.46 -5.51 -18.30
N GLY A 38 -0.92 -6.65 -18.82
CA GLY A 38 -0.37 -7.96 -18.50
C GLY A 38 1.12 -8.06 -18.83
N GLY A 39 1.50 -7.68 -20.05
CA GLY A 39 2.90 -7.67 -20.50
C GLY A 39 3.78 -6.76 -19.64
N PHE A 40 3.32 -5.55 -19.35
CA PHE A 40 4.03 -4.59 -18.52
C PHE A 40 4.29 -5.13 -17.11
N LEU A 41 3.26 -5.69 -16.46
CA LEU A 41 3.37 -6.18 -15.09
C LEU A 41 4.28 -7.40 -14.96
N ILE A 42 4.26 -8.31 -15.93
CA ILE A 42 5.17 -9.46 -15.93
C ILE A 42 6.60 -9.04 -16.25
N ALA A 43 6.80 -8.13 -17.21
CA ALA A 43 8.13 -7.61 -17.53
C ALA A 43 8.77 -6.93 -16.31
N LEU A 44 8.03 -6.06 -15.61
CA LEU A 44 8.49 -5.43 -14.36
C LEU A 44 8.89 -6.46 -13.31
N ARG A 45 8.03 -7.46 -13.09
CA ARG A 45 8.31 -8.50 -12.10
C ARG A 45 9.54 -9.34 -12.43
N MET A 46 9.76 -9.63 -13.71
CA MET A 46 10.93 -10.37 -14.16
C MET A 46 12.22 -9.54 -14.04
N LYS A 47 12.14 -8.24 -14.33
CA LYS A 47 13.25 -7.30 -14.16
C LYS A 47 13.61 -7.08 -12.68
N GLY A 48 12.59 -7.03 -11.82
CA GLY A 48 12.68 -6.51 -10.46
C GLY A 48 12.38 -5.01 -10.45
N GLU A 49 11.44 -4.61 -9.60
CA GLU A 49 11.02 -3.22 -9.47
C GLU A 49 11.98 -2.41 -8.57
N THR A 50 12.32 -1.20 -9.00
CA THR A 50 13.17 -0.26 -8.25
C THR A 50 12.33 0.69 -7.38
N SER A 51 12.96 1.34 -6.39
CA SER A 51 12.26 2.33 -5.56
C SER A 51 11.71 3.49 -6.38
N LYS A 52 12.44 3.96 -7.41
CA LYS A 52 11.97 5.03 -8.32
C LYS A 52 10.72 4.64 -9.08
N GLU A 53 10.67 3.42 -9.60
CA GLU A 53 9.50 2.89 -10.31
C GLU A 53 8.29 2.82 -9.40
N ILE A 54 8.44 2.20 -8.23
CA ILE A 54 7.36 2.04 -7.25
C ILE A 54 6.89 3.41 -6.75
N THR A 55 7.79 4.37 -6.51
CA THR A 55 7.45 5.76 -6.17
C THR A 55 6.59 6.39 -7.27
N GLY A 56 7.00 6.31 -8.53
CA GLY A 56 6.25 6.87 -9.66
C GLY A 56 4.85 6.26 -9.79
N PHE A 57 4.76 4.94 -9.67
CA PHE A 57 3.49 4.21 -9.67
C PHE A 57 2.57 4.62 -8.52
N ALA A 58 3.10 4.69 -7.30
CA ALA A 58 2.33 5.07 -6.12
C ALA A 58 1.83 6.52 -6.20
N ARG A 59 2.66 7.46 -6.70
CA ARG A 59 2.24 8.85 -6.96
C ARG A 59 1.07 8.90 -7.95
N ALA A 60 1.19 8.22 -9.08
CA ALA A 60 0.11 8.17 -10.07
C ALA A 60 -1.19 7.60 -9.48
N MET A 61 -1.10 6.54 -8.66
CA MET A 61 -2.28 5.97 -7.99
C MET A 61 -2.89 6.92 -6.94
N ARG A 62 -2.07 7.66 -6.20
CA ARG A 62 -2.53 8.67 -5.23
C ARG A 62 -3.21 9.84 -5.93
N ASP A 63 -2.68 10.31 -7.05
CA ASP A 63 -3.24 11.43 -7.82
C ASP A 63 -4.56 11.08 -8.51
N ASN A 64 -4.80 9.79 -8.78
CA ASN A 64 -6.07 9.28 -9.30
C ASN A 64 -7.03 8.78 -8.21
N ALA A 65 -6.69 8.96 -6.92
CA ALA A 65 -7.53 8.59 -5.80
C ALA A 65 -8.52 9.70 -5.42
N LEU A 66 -9.60 9.32 -4.75
CA LEU A 66 -10.47 10.29 -4.06
C LEU A 66 -9.75 10.78 -2.80
N THR A 67 -9.04 11.90 -2.87
CA THR A 67 -8.15 12.33 -1.78
C THR A 67 -8.90 12.81 -0.54
N LEU A 68 -8.25 12.61 0.62
CA LEU A 68 -8.69 13.07 1.92
C LEU A 68 -7.70 14.11 2.46
N LYS A 69 -8.16 15.33 2.75
CA LYS A 69 -7.34 16.32 3.45
C LYS A 69 -7.52 16.15 4.95
N LEU A 70 -6.39 16.06 5.66
CA LEU A 70 -6.35 15.91 7.11
C LEU A 70 -6.25 17.27 7.79
N ASP A 71 -6.93 17.47 8.91
CA ASP A 71 -6.79 18.68 9.74
C ASP A 71 -5.62 18.58 10.73
N SER A 72 -5.23 17.35 11.08
CA SER A 72 -4.17 17.10 12.05
C SER A 72 -2.81 16.95 11.37
N ASP A 73 -1.79 17.53 11.99
CA ASP A 73 -0.42 17.50 11.47
C ASP A 73 0.22 16.11 11.45
N TYR A 74 -0.28 15.16 12.25
CA TYR A 74 0.28 13.82 12.36
C TYR A 74 -0.81 12.76 12.51
N VAL A 75 -1.01 11.99 11.43
CA VAL A 75 -1.92 10.86 11.34
C VAL A 75 -1.13 9.67 10.82
N ILE A 76 -1.40 8.48 11.34
CA ILE A 76 -0.71 7.25 10.94
C ILE A 76 -1.60 6.28 10.17
N ASP A 77 -0.97 5.35 9.47
CA ASP A 77 -1.61 4.13 8.96
C ASP A 77 -0.93 2.88 9.52
N THR A 78 -1.69 1.80 9.62
CA THR A 78 -1.22 0.47 9.94
C THR A 78 -1.79 -0.48 8.89
N CYS A 79 -0.96 -1.00 8.01
CA CYS A 79 -1.42 -1.87 6.93
C CYS A 79 -0.32 -2.84 6.52
N GLY A 80 -0.71 -3.83 5.74
CA GLY A 80 0.20 -4.85 5.23
C GLY A 80 -0.10 -5.11 3.76
N THR A 81 0.91 -5.59 3.05
CA THR A 81 0.75 -6.08 1.67
C THR A 81 -0.21 -7.26 1.57
N GLY A 82 -0.39 -7.99 2.68
CA GLY A 82 -1.13 -9.23 2.78
C GLY A 82 -0.51 -10.35 1.93
N GLY A 83 -1.18 -11.50 1.94
CA GLY A 83 -0.75 -12.65 1.15
C GLY A 83 0.51 -13.34 1.66
N ASP A 84 0.85 -13.11 2.93
CA ASP A 84 1.86 -13.86 3.71
C ASP A 84 1.51 -15.36 3.86
N GLY A 85 0.26 -15.73 3.64
CA GLY A 85 -0.23 -17.11 3.82
C GLY A 85 -0.50 -17.46 5.29
N GLY A 86 -0.23 -16.51 6.19
CA GLY A 86 -0.56 -16.57 7.60
C GLY A 86 -2.08 -16.58 7.78
N LYS A 87 -2.60 -17.55 8.54
CA LYS A 87 -4.01 -17.59 8.94
C LYS A 87 -4.19 -16.89 10.29
N THR A 88 -3.65 -15.69 10.41
CA THR A 88 -3.72 -14.85 11.61
C THR A 88 -5.08 -14.15 11.69
N PHE A 89 -5.39 -13.56 12.85
CA PHE A 89 -6.45 -12.56 12.94
C PHE A 89 -5.96 -11.23 12.34
N ASN A 90 -6.85 -10.25 12.17
CA ASN A 90 -6.50 -8.96 11.57
C ASN A 90 -5.67 -8.07 12.52
N ILE A 91 -4.39 -8.41 12.69
CA ILE A 91 -3.43 -7.77 13.62
C ILE A 91 -3.35 -6.26 13.38
N SER A 92 -3.07 -5.82 12.15
CA SER A 92 -3.04 -4.38 11.84
C SER A 92 -4.37 -3.66 12.10
N THR A 93 -5.53 -4.33 12.04
CA THR A 93 -6.82 -3.72 12.41
C THR A 93 -6.92 -3.53 13.92
N ALA A 94 -6.55 -4.54 14.70
CA ALA A 94 -6.52 -4.44 16.15
C ALA A 94 -5.52 -3.37 16.61
N ALA A 95 -4.33 -3.31 16.00
CA ALA A 95 -3.31 -2.30 16.28
C ALA A 95 -3.83 -0.88 16.01
N ALA A 96 -4.54 -0.65 14.90
CA ALA A 96 -5.18 0.63 14.60
C ALA A 96 -6.15 1.08 15.71
N ILE A 97 -7.02 0.17 16.16
CA ILE A 97 -8.01 0.45 17.22
C ILE A 97 -7.32 0.78 18.54
N VAL A 98 -6.30 0.00 18.93
CA VAL A 98 -5.53 0.23 20.16
C VAL A 98 -4.78 1.56 20.11
N ALA A 99 -4.14 1.88 18.98
CA ALA A 99 -3.45 3.15 18.79
C ALA A 99 -4.42 4.35 18.88
N ALA A 100 -5.60 4.25 18.26
CA ALA A 100 -6.65 5.25 18.36
C ALA A 100 -7.14 5.44 19.79
N ALA A 101 -7.39 4.35 20.52
CA ALA A 101 -7.78 4.40 21.93
C ALA A 101 -6.67 5.01 22.83
N ALA A 102 -5.41 4.91 22.43
CA ALA A 102 -4.28 5.54 23.10
C ALA A 102 -4.06 7.02 22.71
N GLY A 103 -4.92 7.60 21.86
CA GLY A 103 -4.90 9.01 21.47
C GLY A 103 -4.14 9.31 20.18
N VAL A 104 -3.68 8.30 19.43
CA VAL A 104 -3.04 8.48 18.13
C VAL A 104 -4.10 8.56 17.04
N LYS A 105 -4.03 9.56 16.15
CA LYS A 105 -4.96 9.63 15.01
C LYS A 105 -4.58 8.61 13.93
N VAL A 106 -5.54 7.80 13.48
CA VAL A 106 -5.33 6.71 12.52
C VAL A 106 -6.23 6.82 11.29
N ALA A 107 -5.61 6.93 10.12
CA ALA A 107 -6.28 6.83 8.83
C ALA A 107 -5.98 5.47 8.21
N LYS A 108 -6.70 4.42 8.64
CA LYS A 108 -6.40 3.04 8.24
C LYS A 108 -6.84 2.81 6.80
N HIS A 109 -5.90 2.57 5.88
CA HIS A 109 -6.22 2.14 4.52
C HIS A 109 -6.33 0.62 4.47
N GLY A 110 -7.33 0.09 3.76
CA GLY A 110 -7.48 -1.34 3.64
C GLY A 110 -8.55 -1.79 2.67
N ASN A 111 -8.67 -3.11 2.55
CA ASN A 111 -9.58 -3.76 1.60
C ASN A 111 -10.26 -4.98 2.23
N ARG A 112 -11.19 -5.57 1.49
CA ARG A 112 -11.74 -6.91 1.79
C ARG A 112 -10.69 -7.98 1.49
N ALA A 113 -10.87 -9.16 2.08
CA ALA A 113 -10.01 -10.30 1.78
C ALA A 113 -10.05 -10.66 0.29
N VAL A 114 -8.87 -10.95 -0.28
CA VAL A 114 -8.75 -11.58 -1.61
C VAL A 114 -8.46 -13.07 -1.48
N SER A 115 -7.62 -13.47 -0.52
CA SER A 115 -7.20 -14.87 -0.29
C SER A 115 -7.35 -15.36 1.16
N SER A 116 -7.55 -14.47 2.14
CA SER A 116 -7.74 -14.82 3.55
C SER A 116 -9.23 -15.08 3.88
N LYS A 117 -9.51 -15.56 5.10
CA LYS A 117 -10.90 -15.73 5.57
C LYS A 117 -11.62 -14.40 5.84
N SER A 118 -10.88 -13.35 6.21
CA SER A 118 -11.42 -12.02 6.49
C SER A 118 -10.35 -10.92 6.29
N GLY A 119 -10.72 -9.85 5.62
CA GLY A 119 -9.92 -8.64 5.47
C GLY A 119 -10.25 -7.63 6.57
N SER A 120 -9.51 -6.51 6.60
CA SER A 120 -9.75 -5.44 7.57
C SER A 120 -11.15 -4.85 7.43
N ALA A 121 -11.63 -4.68 6.20
CA ALA A 121 -12.97 -4.16 5.92
C ALA A 121 -14.06 -5.11 6.46
N ASP A 122 -13.88 -6.42 6.30
CA ASP A 122 -14.86 -7.43 6.72
C ASP A 122 -15.01 -7.46 8.25
N VAL A 123 -13.90 -7.32 8.99
CA VAL A 123 -13.92 -7.24 10.45
C VAL A 123 -14.56 -5.93 10.93
N LEU A 124 -14.15 -4.79 10.36
CA LEU A 124 -14.68 -3.49 10.77
C LEU A 124 -16.18 -3.35 10.51
N GLU A 125 -16.65 -3.84 9.36
CA GLU A 125 -18.09 -3.88 9.04
C GLU A 125 -18.86 -4.73 10.06
N LYS A 126 -18.30 -5.86 10.51
CA LYS A 126 -18.91 -6.70 11.56
C LYS A 126 -18.88 -6.06 12.94
N LEU A 127 -17.92 -5.19 13.22
CA LEU A 127 -17.85 -4.39 14.43
C LEU A 127 -18.77 -3.16 14.38
N GLY A 128 -19.46 -2.92 13.26
CA GLY A 128 -20.42 -1.81 13.11
C GLY A 128 -19.79 -0.51 12.61
N PHE A 129 -18.55 -0.52 12.12
CA PHE A 129 -17.97 0.63 11.43
C PHE A 129 -18.67 0.85 10.09
N ASP A 130 -18.98 2.10 9.77
CA ASP A 130 -19.26 2.47 8.40
C ASP A 130 -17.93 2.49 7.62
N ILE A 131 -17.73 1.50 6.74
CA ILE A 131 -16.55 1.41 5.88
C ILE A 131 -16.69 2.23 4.59
N ASN A 132 -17.87 2.82 4.35
CA ASN A 132 -18.19 3.58 3.14
C ASN A 132 -18.24 5.08 3.42
N LEU A 133 -17.45 5.60 4.37
CA LEU A 133 -17.32 7.04 4.62
C LEU A 133 -16.79 7.76 3.37
N ASN A 134 -17.35 8.93 3.07
CA ASN A 134 -16.77 9.83 2.07
C ASN A 134 -15.58 10.61 2.70
N PRO A 135 -14.80 11.36 1.92
CA PRO A 135 -13.66 12.10 2.48
C PRO A 135 -14.02 13.01 3.65
N GLU A 136 -15.09 13.79 3.58
CA GLU A 136 -15.47 14.70 4.67
C GLU A 136 -15.86 13.96 5.95
N ASP A 137 -16.61 12.87 5.83
CA ASP A 137 -17.00 12.06 6.99
C ASP A 137 -15.82 11.29 7.58
N ALA A 138 -14.90 10.81 6.74
CA ALA A 138 -13.65 10.19 7.19
C ALA A 138 -12.76 11.20 7.91
N ARG A 139 -12.61 12.42 7.39
CA ARG A 139 -11.88 13.52 8.02
C ARG A 139 -12.44 13.77 9.42
N ARG A 140 -13.76 13.97 9.51
CA ARG A 140 -14.46 14.22 10.77
C ARG A 140 -14.29 13.06 11.76
N SER A 141 -14.39 11.81 11.31
CA SER A 141 -14.18 10.65 12.18
C SER A 141 -12.75 10.54 12.71
N ILE A 142 -11.73 10.86 11.90
CA ILE A 142 -10.33 10.90 12.38
C ILE A 142 -10.15 11.98 13.43
N ASP A 143 -10.76 13.14 13.24
CA ASP A 143 -10.60 14.27 14.16
C ASP A 143 -11.37 14.07 15.48
N GLU A 144 -12.63 13.66 15.40
CA GLU A 144 -13.52 13.52 16.57
C GLU A 144 -13.32 12.20 17.31
N ASN A 145 -13.10 11.09 16.59
CA ASN A 145 -13.05 9.73 17.15
C ASN A 145 -11.65 9.12 17.11
N GLY A 146 -10.66 9.81 16.56
CA GLY A 146 -9.28 9.35 16.45
C GLY A 146 -9.02 8.35 15.33
N MET A 147 -10.04 7.85 14.63
CA MET A 147 -9.85 6.86 13.57
C MET A 147 -10.90 6.95 12.46
N ALA A 148 -10.48 6.69 11.23
CA ALA A 148 -11.38 6.29 10.14
C ALA A 148 -10.79 5.12 9.34
N PHE A 149 -11.67 4.37 8.69
CA PHE A 149 -11.29 3.36 7.71
C PHE A 149 -11.49 3.88 6.29
N LEU A 150 -10.43 3.83 5.49
CA LEU A 150 -10.42 4.29 4.11
C LEU A 150 -10.49 3.05 3.21
N PHE A 151 -11.69 2.75 2.69
CA PHE A 151 -11.91 1.54 1.92
C PHE A 151 -11.37 1.66 0.49
N ALA A 152 -10.37 0.85 0.15
CA ALA A 152 -9.62 0.95 -1.11
C ALA A 152 -10.52 0.96 -2.36
N GLN A 153 -11.59 0.15 -2.42
CA GLN A 153 -12.49 0.10 -3.58
C GLN A 153 -13.27 1.40 -3.79
N LYS A 154 -13.55 2.13 -2.70
CA LYS A 154 -14.19 3.44 -2.75
C LYS A 154 -13.20 4.53 -3.17
N TYR A 155 -12.01 4.50 -2.58
CA TYR A 155 -11.01 5.56 -2.74
C TYR A 155 -10.20 5.45 -4.03
N HIS A 156 -10.03 4.25 -4.60
CA HIS A 156 -9.25 4.00 -5.81
C HIS A 156 -10.11 3.42 -6.94
N SER A 157 -11.13 4.16 -7.39
CA SER A 157 -12.07 3.69 -8.43
C SER A 157 -11.37 3.38 -9.78
N ALA A 158 -10.25 4.03 -10.07
CA ALA A 158 -9.40 3.77 -11.24
C ALA A 158 -8.83 2.34 -11.27
N MET A 159 -8.76 1.64 -10.12
CA MET A 159 -8.27 0.26 -10.04
C MET A 159 -9.13 -0.74 -10.82
N LYS A 160 -10.36 -0.39 -11.20
CA LYS A 160 -11.18 -1.20 -12.11
C LYS A 160 -10.48 -1.48 -13.45
N ASN A 161 -9.64 -0.55 -13.91
CA ASN A 161 -8.93 -0.65 -15.19
C ASN A 161 -7.79 -1.68 -15.18
N VAL A 162 -7.35 -2.13 -14.00
CA VAL A 162 -6.31 -3.16 -13.85
C VAL A 162 -6.84 -4.44 -13.18
N ALA A 163 -8.10 -4.44 -12.73
CA ALA A 163 -8.68 -5.56 -12.00
C ALA A 163 -8.79 -6.83 -12.86
N GLY A 164 -9.22 -6.69 -14.13
CA GLY A 164 -9.29 -7.80 -15.10
C GLY A 164 -7.93 -8.46 -15.33
N PRO A 165 -6.94 -7.71 -15.86
CA PRO A 165 -5.60 -8.24 -16.11
C PRO A 165 -4.96 -8.89 -14.89
N ARG A 166 -5.06 -8.26 -13.71
CA ARG A 166 -4.50 -8.83 -12.47
C ARG A 166 -5.15 -10.15 -12.08
N LYS A 167 -6.47 -10.27 -12.26
CA LYS A 167 -7.21 -11.50 -11.99
C LYS A 167 -6.80 -12.61 -12.95
N GLU A 168 -6.63 -12.30 -14.23
CA GLU A 168 -6.19 -13.25 -15.26
C GLU A 168 -4.75 -13.72 -15.05
N LEU A 169 -3.84 -12.81 -14.69
CA LEU A 169 -2.46 -13.15 -14.38
C LEU A 169 -2.34 -14.09 -13.16
N GLY A 170 -3.21 -13.94 -12.16
CA GLY A 170 -3.28 -14.85 -11.01
C GLY A 170 -1.99 -14.95 -10.18
N THR A 171 -1.08 -13.98 -10.32
CA THR A 171 0.24 -13.97 -9.66
C THR A 171 0.54 -12.59 -9.08
N ARG A 172 1.48 -12.51 -8.14
CA ARG A 172 1.90 -11.23 -7.56
C ARG A 172 2.49 -10.30 -8.63
N THR A 173 2.31 -9.01 -8.47
CA THR A 173 2.95 -7.98 -9.31
C THR A 173 3.27 -6.79 -8.40
N VAL A 174 3.86 -5.72 -8.95
CA VAL A 174 4.05 -4.45 -8.22
C VAL A 174 2.79 -3.96 -7.49
N PHE A 175 1.59 -4.26 -8.00
CA PHE A 175 0.32 -3.91 -7.34
C PHE A 175 0.08 -4.58 -5.98
N ASN A 176 0.78 -5.67 -5.67
CA ASN A 176 0.73 -6.27 -4.34
C ASN A 176 1.49 -5.43 -3.30
N LEU A 177 2.46 -4.62 -3.74
CA LEU A 177 3.18 -3.69 -2.89
C LEU A 177 2.53 -2.29 -2.85
N LEU A 178 1.85 -1.89 -3.93
CA LEU A 178 1.29 -0.54 -4.06
C LEU A 178 0.12 -0.23 -3.10
N GLY A 179 -0.66 -1.23 -2.67
CA GLY A 179 -1.84 -0.98 -1.82
C GLY A 179 -1.55 -0.20 -0.53
N PRO A 180 -0.59 -0.65 0.30
CA PRO A 180 -0.11 0.09 1.46
C PRO A 180 0.50 1.46 1.14
N LEU A 181 1.05 1.65 -0.06
CA LEU A 181 1.75 2.86 -0.46
C LEU A 181 0.80 3.97 -0.94
N THR A 182 -0.48 3.67 -1.17
CA THR A 182 -1.42 4.61 -1.81
C THR A 182 -2.50 5.12 -0.88
N ASN A 183 -2.27 5.16 0.44
CA ASN A 183 -3.22 5.73 1.38
C ASN A 183 -3.68 7.14 0.92
N PRO A 184 -4.99 7.36 0.69
CA PRO A 184 -5.51 8.59 0.08
C PRO A 184 -5.47 9.80 1.01
N ALA A 185 -5.06 9.61 2.27
CA ALA A 185 -4.86 10.66 3.26
C ALA A 185 -3.41 11.17 3.32
N PHE A 186 -2.47 10.59 2.56
CA PHE A 186 -1.06 10.98 2.53
C PHE A 186 -0.42 11.05 3.94
N VAL A 187 -0.64 10.00 4.74
CA VAL A 187 -0.18 9.92 6.12
C VAL A 187 1.34 10.12 6.25
N LYS A 188 1.75 10.76 7.34
CA LYS A 188 3.16 11.06 7.65
C LYS A 188 3.83 9.99 8.51
N GLY A 189 3.02 9.12 9.13
CA GLY A 189 3.48 7.98 9.91
C GLY A 189 2.91 6.68 9.36
N GLN A 190 3.70 5.61 9.27
CA GLN A 190 3.17 4.32 8.82
C GLN A 190 3.88 3.11 9.43
N VAL A 191 3.12 2.14 9.94
CA VAL A 191 3.63 0.79 10.20
C VAL A 191 3.16 -0.10 9.06
N LEU A 192 4.10 -0.66 8.30
CA LEU A 192 3.84 -1.35 7.04
C LEU A 192 4.42 -2.76 7.07
N GLY A 193 3.54 -3.76 6.98
CA GLY A 193 3.91 -5.15 6.80
C GLY A 193 4.19 -5.54 5.35
N VAL A 194 5.32 -6.20 5.07
CA VAL A 194 5.63 -6.75 3.74
C VAL A 194 5.74 -8.27 3.76
N TYR A 195 5.31 -8.91 2.66
CA TYR A 195 5.33 -10.37 2.52
C TYR A 195 6.72 -10.99 2.30
N ASP A 196 7.75 -10.17 2.12
CA ASP A 196 9.13 -10.61 1.87
C ASP A 196 10.12 -9.68 2.59
N LYS A 197 11.10 -10.25 3.29
CA LYS A 197 12.11 -9.51 4.03
C LYS A 197 12.90 -8.54 3.15
N ASP A 198 13.15 -8.90 1.89
CA ASP A 198 13.98 -8.09 0.98
C ASP A 198 13.23 -6.82 0.51
N LEU A 199 11.91 -6.73 0.76
CA LEU A 199 11.10 -5.56 0.47
C LEU A 199 11.12 -4.51 1.60
N THR A 200 11.64 -4.83 2.79
CA THR A 200 11.59 -3.92 3.95
C THR A 200 12.27 -2.59 3.65
N HIS A 201 13.55 -2.63 3.25
CA HIS A 201 14.34 -1.44 2.92
C HIS A 201 13.80 -0.70 1.70
N LEU A 202 13.52 -1.44 0.61
CA LEU A 202 12.96 -0.89 -0.63
C LEU A 202 11.67 -0.11 -0.36
N THR A 203 10.79 -0.64 0.48
CA THR A 203 9.52 0.01 0.80
C THR A 203 9.73 1.23 1.69
N ALA A 204 10.71 1.21 2.61
CA ALA A 204 11.07 2.37 3.42
C ALA A 204 11.60 3.52 2.55
N GLU A 205 12.42 3.24 1.53
CA GLU A 205 12.87 4.22 0.54
C GLU A 205 11.68 4.83 -0.21
N VAL A 206 10.75 4.00 -0.65
CA VAL A 206 9.56 4.47 -1.36
C VAL A 206 8.70 5.36 -0.47
N LEU A 207 8.49 4.99 0.80
CA LEU A 207 7.76 5.81 1.77
C LEU A 207 8.45 7.17 1.99
N MET A 208 9.77 7.18 2.10
CA MET A 208 10.56 8.42 2.19
C MET A 208 10.36 9.31 0.96
N ASN A 209 10.48 8.74 -0.24
CA ASN A 209 10.27 9.47 -1.51
C ASN A 209 8.83 10.00 -1.66
N LEU A 210 7.86 9.33 -1.05
CA LEU A 210 6.45 9.70 -1.00
C LEU A 210 6.12 10.73 0.09
N GLY A 211 7.11 11.21 0.84
CA GLY A 211 6.98 12.25 1.86
C GLY A 211 6.58 11.75 3.25
N CYS A 212 6.70 10.45 3.53
CA CYS A 212 6.50 9.91 4.88
C CYS A 212 7.62 10.41 5.80
N GLU A 213 7.26 10.90 7.00
CA GLU A 213 8.23 11.43 7.97
C GLU A 213 8.80 10.32 8.87
N ARG A 214 7.95 9.36 9.26
CA ARG A 214 8.38 8.16 9.98
C ARG A 214 7.66 6.91 9.48
N ALA A 215 8.42 5.85 9.26
CA ALA A 215 7.83 4.55 8.97
C ALA A 215 8.58 3.42 9.64
N LEU A 216 7.87 2.35 9.94
CA LEU A 216 8.46 1.08 10.35
C LEU A 216 7.94 0.01 9.39
N VAL A 217 8.80 -0.43 8.48
CA VAL A 217 8.49 -1.51 7.55
C VAL A 217 8.97 -2.83 8.14
N VAL A 218 8.12 -3.84 8.20
CA VAL A 218 8.39 -5.09 8.94
C VAL A 218 8.08 -6.35 8.15
N HIS A 219 8.82 -7.41 8.46
CA HIS A 219 8.56 -8.78 8.01
C HIS A 219 8.94 -9.77 9.12
N GLY A 220 8.00 -10.60 9.56
CA GLY A 220 8.26 -11.69 10.50
C GLY A 220 9.06 -12.81 9.83
N GLU A 221 10.04 -13.38 10.52
CA GLU A 221 10.84 -14.51 10.01
C GLU A 221 10.00 -15.78 9.80
N ASP A 222 8.87 -15.88 10.48
CA ASP A 222 7.80 -16.87 10.25
C ASP A 222 6.97 -16.61 8.98
N GLY A 223 7.32 -15.59 8.21
CA GLY A 223 6.72 -15.21 6.93
C GLY A 223 5.61 -14.18 7.03
N LEU A 224 5.21 -13.77 8.24
CA LEU A 224 4.11 -12.83 8.45
C LEU A 224 4.46 -11.43 7.94
N ASP A 225 3.47 -10.74 7.37
CA ASP A 225 3.57 -9.31 7.08
C ASP A 225 3.16 -8.47 8.30
N GLU A 226 3.60 -8.88 9.48
CA GLU A 226 3.30 -8.24 10.77
C GLU A 226 4.53 -8.41 11.70
N ILE A 227 4.59 -7.67 12.80
CA ILE A 227 5.60 -7.93 13.85
C ILE A 227 5.30 -9.30 14.48
N SER A 228 6.24 -10.24 14.35
CA SER A 228 6.08 -11.59 14.88
C SER A 228 6.29 -11.62 16.39
N THR A 229 5.49 -12.45 17.07
CA THR A 229 5.69 -12.82 18.49
C THR A 229 6.27 -14.23 18.64
N THR A 230 6.46 -14.96 17.53
CA THR A 230 6.91 -16.35 17.53
C THR A 230 8.31 -16.52 16.94
N SER A 231 8.82 -15.49 16.27
CA SER A 231 10.12 -15.45 15.61
C SER A 231 10.68 -14.04 15.60
N ARG A 232 11.88 -13.87 15.05
CA ARG A 232 12.49 -12.56 14.82
C ARG A 232 11.68 -11.75 13.82
N THR A 233 11.75 -10.43 13.90
CA THR A 233 11.16 -9.54 12.89
C THR A 233 12.25 -8.70 12.23
N TYR A 234 12.36 -8.78 10.90
CA TYR A 234 13.21 -7.89 10.11
C TYR A 234 12.51 -6.53 9.96
N ALA A 235 13.22 -5.44 10.22
CA ALA A 235 12.65 -4.10 10.22
C ALA A 235 13.56 -3.08 9.53
N SER A 236 12.93 -2.18 8.77
CA SER A 236 13.55 -0.94 8.26
C SER A 236 12.79 0.25 8.82
N GLU A 237 13.43 1.03 9.70
CA GLU A 237 12.85 2.25 10.27
C GLU A 237 13.29 3.46 9.44
N LEU A 238 12.32 4.17 8.88
CA LEU A 238 12.49 5.53 8.37
C LEU A 238 12.23 6.51 9.52
N LYS A 239 13.21 7.37 9.80
CA LYS A 239 13.08 8.45 10.78
C LYS A 239 14.03 9.59 10.42
N ASP A 240 13.53 10.82 10.44
CA ASP A 240 14.32 12.04 10.20
C ASP A 240 15.14 11.97 8.90
N GLY A 241 14.53 11.43 7.84
CA GLY A 241 15.16 11.26 6.52
C GLY A 241 16.24 10.18 6.44
N ASN A 242 16.40 9.35 7.46
CA ASN A 242 17.35 8.24 7.50
C ASN A 242 16.62 6.91 7.60
N ILE A 243 17.13 5.90 6.91
CA ILE A 243 16.63 4.52 6.99
C ILE A 243 17.65 3.68 7.75
N LYS A 244 17.19 2.95 8.76
CA LYS A 244 18.01 2.04 9.54
C LYS A 244 17.38 0.65 9.58
N ASP A 245 18.17 -0.34 9.18
CA ASP A 245 17.77 -1.74 9.24
C ASP A 245 18.20 -2.38 10.56
N TYR A 246 17.33 -3.21 11.13
CA TYR A 246 17.61 -3.99 12.34
C TYR A 246 16.65 -5.18 12.46
N THR A 247 16.87 -5.99 13.48
CA THR A 247 16.01 -7.12 13.84
C THR A 247 15.42 -6.88 15.23
N ILE A 248 14.12 -7.16 15.39
CA ILE A 248 13.37 -7.15 16.64
C ILE A 248 13.26 -8.59 17.15
#